data_AF-A0A8T5RP26-F1
#
_entry.id   AF-A0A8T5RP26-F1
#
_cell.length_a   1.000
_cell.length_b   1.000
_cell.length_c   1.000
_cell.angle_alpha   90.00
_cell.angle_beta   90.00
_cell.angle_gamma   90.00
#
_symmetry.space_group_name_H-M   'P 1'
#
loop_
_entity.id
_entity.type
_entity.pdbx_description
1 polymer ?
#
loop_
_entity_poly.entity_id
_entity_poly.type
_entity_poly.pdbx_seq_one_letter_code
_entity_poly.pdbx_strand_id
1 'polypeptide(L)'
;MKQDKRLMELRKGINKKRPSFRRVESWRYRRVKDSWRKARGIDSKTRKKKKLGVKSPTIGYRGPKKVRGLHPSGYFEVRVTTPNDLEDLNKNRHILKISSKLGARKRIALTDYCQKKGFKILNLGVSRREIEMLEEMAEAPITDFDGEEIIDIDELDDSLDEED
;
A
#
# COMPACT_ATOMS: atom_id res chain seq x y z
N MET A 1 18.92 9.99 -1.88
CA MET A 1 18.98 10.81 -0.65
C MET A 1 18.70 9.92 0.56
N LYS A 2 19.65 9.79 1.49
CA LYS A 2 19.40 9.17 2.81
C LYS A 2 18.50 10.11 3.62
N GLN A 3 17.21 10.18 3.31
CA GLN A 3 16.25 10.84 4.19
C GLN A 3 16.32 10.16 5.56
N ASP A 4 16.55 10.96 6.59
CA ASP A 4 16.76 10.61 8.00
C ASP A 4 16.18 9.24 8.40
N LYS A 5 16.90 8.14 8.11
CA LYS A 5 16.46 6.76 8.38
C LYS A 5 16.10 6.59 9.85
N ARG A 6 16.85 7.28 10.72
CA ARG A 6 16.58 7.44 12.16
C ARG A 6 15.19 8.03 12.44
N LEU A 7 14.78 9.10 11.77
CA LEU A 7 13.47 9.71 11.98
C LEU A 7 12.33 8.85 11.43
N MET A 8 12.56 8.10 10.34
CA MET A 8 11.58 7.13 9.86
C MET A 8 11.38 5.98 10.85
N GLU A 9 12.45 5.45 11.43
CA GLU A 9 12.37 4.40 12.45
C GLU A 9 11.67 4.92 13.71
N LEU A 10 12.01 6.13 14.15
CA LEU A 10 11.31 6.81 15.26
C LEU A 10 9.81 6.97 14.95
N ARG A 11 9.45 7.40 13.75
CA ARG A 11 8.04 7.49 13.30
C ARG A 11 7.37 6.13 13.37
N LYS A 12 8.02 5.05 12.91
CA LYS A 12 7.50 3.68 12.96
C LYS A 12 7.21 3.25 14.40
N GLY A 13 8.16 3.48 15.32
CA GLY A 13 8.00 3.21 16.74
C GLY A 13 6.85 4.00 17.39
N ILE A 14 6.74 5.30 17.11
CA ILE A 14 5.63 6.13 17.60
C ILE A 14 4.29 5.63 17.03
N ASN A 15 4.23 5.32 15.74
CA ASN A 15 3.01 4.83 15.09
C ASN A 15 2.55 3.48 15.67
N LYS A 16 3.48 2.57 15.97
CA LYS A 16 3.18 1.27 16.61
C LYS A 16 2.53 1.42 17.98
N LYS A 17 2.95 2.44 18.75
CA LYS A 17 2.38 2.75 20.08
C LYS A 17 1.10 3.60 20.02
N ARG A 18 0.79 4.20 18.86
CA ARG A 18 -0.33 5.14 18.74
C ARG A 18 -1.66 4.36 18.70
N PRO A 19 -2.65 4.71 19.54
CA PRO A 19 -3.98 4.09 19.49
C PRO A 19 -4.73 4.51 18.22
N SER A 20 -5.71 3.71 17.81
CA SER A 20 -6.56 3.96 16.62
C SER A 20 -7.56 5.13 16.79
N PHE A 21 -7.61 5.76 17.96
CA PHE A 21 -8.50 6.88 18.29
C PHE A 21 -9.96 6.64 17.87
N ARG A 22 -10.61 5.71 18.56
CA ARG A 22 -11.99 5.32 18.32
C ARG A 22 -12.97 6.25 19.02
N ARG A 23 -14.16 6.44 18.45
CA ARG A 23 -15.27 7.12 19.15
C ARG A 23 -15.70 6.32 20.39
N VAL A 24 -16.07 7.02 21.46
CA VAL A 24 -16.61 6.39 22.67
C VAL A 24 -17.87 5.58 22.31
N GLU A 25 -17.95 4.34 22.80
CA GLU A 25 -19.04 3.37 22.56
C GLU A 25 -19.22 2.92 21.10
N SER A 26 -18.26 3.15 20.21
CA SER A 26 -18.33 2.63 18.83
C SER A 26 -18.39 1.11 18.75
N TRP A 27 -17.80 0.41 19.73
CA TRP A 27 -17.86 -1.04 19.86
C TRP A 27 -19.20 -1.56 20.39
N ARG A 28 -20.00 -0.72 21.07
CA ARG A 28 -21.25 -1.11 21.72
C ARG A 28 -22.44 -1.01 20.78
N TYR A 29 -22.45 -0.03 19.88
CA TYR A 29 -23.61 0.28 19.06
C TYR A 29 -23.27 0.38 17.57
N ARG A 30 -23.97 -0.39 16.72
CA ARG A 30 -23.82 -0.34 15.24
C ARG A 30 -24.06 1.05 14.63
N ARG A 31 -24.95 1.85 15.25
CA ARG A 31 -25.23 3.24 14.84
C ARG A 31 -24.08 4.20 15.14
N VAL A 32 -23.21 3.88 16.09
CA VAL A 32 -22.06 4.70 16.47
C VAL A 32 -20.84 4.21 15.71
N LYS A 33 -20.53 4.88 14.60
CA LYS A 33 -19.34 4.55 13.78
C LYS A 33 -18.04 4.90 14.50
N ASP A 34 -16.96 4.24 14.10
CA ASP A 34 -15.65 4.31 14.74
C ASP A 34 -14.90 5.64 14.55
N SER A 35 -15.36 6.48 13.62
CA SER A 35 -14.80 7.79 13.34
C SER A 35 -14.73 8.66 14.59
N TRP A 36 -13.51 9.09 14.95
CA TRP A 36 -13.23 9.89 16.13
C TRP A 36 -14.17 11.09 16.27
N ARG A 37 -14.75 11.25 17.47
CA ARG A 37 -15.49 12.46 17.87
C ARG A 37 -15.08 12.84 19.29
N LYS A 38 -14.86 14.13 19.52
CA LYS A 38 -14.53 14.65 20.86
C LYS A 38 -15.69 14.36 21.81
N ALA A 39 -15.39 13.69 22.94
CA ALA A 39 -16.37 13.46 24.00
C ALA A 39 -16.74 14.78 24.70
N ARG A 40 -18.03 15.11 24.77
CA ARG A 40 -18.53 16.40 25.30
C ARG A 40 -19.20 16.29 26.66
N GLY A 41 -19.82 15.15 27.00
CA GLY A 41 -20.60 14.99 28.24
C GLY A 41 -19.82 15.29 29.51
N ILE A 42 -20.49 15.93 30.49
CA ILE A 42 -19.88 16.36 31.76
C ILE A 42 -19.29 15.18 32.54
N ASP A 43 -19.91 14.00 32.51
CA ASP A 43 -19.41 12.81 33.22
C ASP A 43 -18.60 11.83 32.40
N SER A 44 -18.35 12.17 31.13
CA SER A 44 -17.53 11.33 30.26
C SER A 44 -16.14 11.11 30.85
N LYS A 45 -15.84 9.85 31.18
CA LYS A 45 -14.53 9.43 31.69
C LYS A 45 -13.43 9.66 30.66
N THR A 46 -13.76 9.53 29.37
CA THR A 46 -12.89 9.89 28.24
C THR A 46 -12.57 11.38 28.22
N ARG A 47 -13.57 12.26 28.39
CA ARG A 47 -13.35 13.72 28.49
C ARG A 47 -12.47 14.08 29.69
N LYS A 48 -12.72 13.44 30.85
CA LYS A 48 -11.91 13.55 32.08
C LYS A 48 -10.55 12.82 31.98
N LYS A 49 -10.21 12.20 30.83
CA LYS A 49 -8.96 11.45 30.58
C LYS A 49 -8.63 10.36 31.62
N LYS A 50 -9.64 9.73 32.23
CA LYS A 50 -9.45 8.64 33.20
C LYS A 50 -8.97 7.35 32.49
N LYS A 51 -8.33 6.43 33.24
CA LYS A 51 -7.76 5.17 32.72
C LYS A 51 -8.75 4.31 31.93
N LEU A 52 -10.01 4.26 32.36
CA LEU A 52 -11.10 3.49 31.72
C LEU A 52 -11.60 4.14 30.42
N GLY A 53 -11.32 5.43 30.19
CA GLY A 53 -11.73 6.14 28.99
C GLY A 53 -10.88 5.77 27.77
N VAL A 54 -11.47 5.86 26.58
CA VAL A 54 -10.73 5.69 25.32
C VAL A 54 -9.69 6.80 25.18
N LYS A 55 -8.52 6.49 24.61
CA LYS A 55 -7.48 7.49 24.37
C LYS A 55 -7.98 8.55 23.40
N SER A 56 -7.78 9.82 23.76
CA SER A 56 -8.14 10.98 22.92
C SER A 56 -6.92 11.50 22.16
N PRO A 57 -7.05 11.93 20.90
CA PRO A 57 -5.99 12.61 20.15
C PRO A 57 -5.55 13.90 20.86
N THR A 58 -4.25 14.13 20.87
CA THR A 58 -3.60 15.35 21.37
C THR A 58 -2.42 15.70 20.46
N ILE A 59 -1.90 16.93 20.57
CA ILE A 59 -0.74 17.38 19.79
C ILE A 59 0.50 16.50 19.98
N GLY A 60 0.67 15.93 21.19
CA GLY A 60 1.82 15.09 21.55
C GLY A 60 1.90 13.77 20.79
N TYR A 61 0.81 13.31 20.17
CA TYR A 61 0.86 12.11 19.32
C TYR A 61 1.47 12.36 17.95
N ARG A 62 1.79 13.61 17.56
CA ARG A 62 2.37 13.90 16.25
C ARG A 62 3.78 13.31 16.12
N GLY A 63 4.08 12.75 14.95
CA GLY A 63 5.43 12.31 14.59
C GLY A 63 6.34 13.45 14.12
N PRO A 64 7.64 13.18 13.90
CA PRO A 64 8.62 14.18 13.48
C PRO A 64 8.19 14.92 12.20
N LYS A 65 8.40 16.25 12.15
CA LYS A 65 7.90 17.11 11.05
C LYS A 65 8.48 16.72 9.69
N LYS A 66 9.79 16.46 9.61
CA LYS A 66 10.52 16.18 8.36
C LYS A 66 10.00 14.94 7.61
N VAL A 67 9.63 13.89 8.34
CA VAL A 67 9.20 12.60 7.75
C VAL A 67 7.69 12.39 7.80
N ARG A 68 6.92 13.41 8.18
CA ARG A 68 5.46 13.31 8.27
C ARG A 68 4.86 13.27 6.87
N GLY A 69 3.96 12.32 6.61
CA GLY A 69 3.30 12.18 5.32
C GLY A 69 4.11 11.45 4.24
N LEU A 70 5.37 11.08 4.50
CA LEU A 70 6.15 10.24 3.59
C LEU A 70 5.59 8.81 3.52
N HIS A 71 5.74 8.17 2.36
CA HIS A 71 5.58 6.73 2.20
C HIS A 71 6.62 5.99 3.07
N PRO A 72 6.38 4.75 3.54
CA PRO A 72 7.40 3.95 4.25
C PRO A 72 8.72 3.82 3.49
N SER A 73 8.69 3.85 2.16
CA SER A 73 9.91 3.87 1.31
C SER A 73 10.67 5.21 1.32
N GLY A 74 10.14 6.26 1.95
CA GLY A 74 10.79 7.58 2.07
C GLY A 74 10.41 8.62 1.02
N TYR A 75 9.59 8.26 0.04
CA TYR A 75 9.13 9.17 -1.01
C TYR A 75 7.86 9.94 -0.61
N PHE A 76 7.64 11.09 -1.23
CA PHE A 76 6.37 11.81 -1.16
C PHE A 76 5.39 11.20 -2.17
N GLU A 77 4.24 10.73 -1.70
CA GLU A 77 3.18 10.20 -2.57
C GLU A 77 2.48 11.35 -3.30
N VAL A 78 2.44 11.29 -4.64
CA VAL A 78 1.74 12.25 -5.48
C VAL A 78 0.69 11.52 -6.30
N ARG A 79 -0.55 12.03 -6.26
CA ARG A 79 -1.64 11.49 -7.08
C ARG A 79 -1.56 12.08 -8.48
N VAL A 80 -1.54 11.23 -9.50
CA VAL A 80 -1.47 11.60 -10.92
C VAL A 80 -2.75 11.19 -11.63
N THR A 81 -3.26 12.08 -12.47
CA THR A 81 -4.44 11.87 -13.33
C THR A 81 -4.13 12.06 -14.80
N THR A 82 -3.22 12.97 -15.13
CA THR A 82 -2.85 13.30 -16.50
C THR A 82 -1.33 13.25 -16.70
N PRO A 83 -0.85 13.13 -17.95
CA PRO A 83 0.58 13.22 -18.24
C PRO A 83 1.20 14.58 -17.86
N ASN A 84 0.40 15.65 -17.86
CA ASN A 84 0.85 17.01 -17.53
C ASN A 84 1.24 17.14 -16.05
N ASP A 85 0.59 16.36 -15.17
CA ASP A 85 0.87 16.38 -13.72
C ASP A 85 2.32 15.90 -13.39
N LEU A 86 3.08 15.42 -14.38
CA LEU A 86 4.44 14.89 -14.24
C LEU A 86 5.55 15.93 -14.45
N GLU A 87 5.23 17.09 -15.01
CA GLU A 87 6.23 18.09 -15.42
C GLU A 87 7.00 18.67 -14.22
N ASP A 88 6.29 18.98 -13.14
CA ASP A 88 6.88 19.56 -11.93
C ASP A 88 7.41 18.52 -10.92
N LEU A 89 7.39 17.23 -11.27
CA LEU A 89 7.70 16.15 -10.34
C LEU A 89 9.15 15.66 -10.46
N ASN A 90 9.78 15.44 -9.30
CA ASN A 90 11.15 14.94 -9.22
C ASN A 90 11.18 13.44 -8.84
N LYS A 91 11.77 12.61 -9.71
CA LYS A 91 11.85 11.14 -9.59
C LYS A 91 12.50 10.66 -8.29
N ASN A 92 13.45 11.44 -7.76
CA ASN A 92 14.19 11.09 -6.56
C ASN A 92 13.44 11.39 -5.26
N ARG A 93 12.40 12.23 -5.32
CA ARG A 93 11.63 12.69 -4.14
C ARG A 93 10.20 12.18 -4.12
N HIS A 94 9.61 11.99 -5.30
CA HIS A 94 8.19 11.66 -5.45
C HIS A 94 8.00 10.23 -5.93
N ILE A 95 6.99 9.57 -5.38
CA ILE A 95 6.44 8.32 -5.88
C ILE A 95 5.02 8.59 -6.38
N LEU A 96 4.66 8.02 -7.52
CA LEU A 96 3.40 8.30 -8.16
C LEU A 96 2.33 7.32 -7.71
N LYS A 97 1.12 7.81 -7.54
CA LYS A 97 -0.08 7.00 -7.38
C LYS A 97 -1.08 7.40 -8.44
N ILE A 98 -1.33 6.47 -9.36
CA ILE A 98 -2.27 6.73 -10.44
C ILE A 98 -3.69 6.71 -9.88
N SER A 99 -4.46 7.76 -10.16
CA SER A 99 -5.83 7.90 -9.69
C SER A 99 -6.70 6.69 -10.05
N SER A 100 -7.53 6.25 -9.11
CA SER A 100 -8.50 5.16 -9.33
C SER A 100 -9.66 5.56 -10.24
N LYS A 101 -9.82 6.86 -10.54
CA LYS A 101 -10.87 7.36 -11.43
C LYS A 101 -10.57 7.10 -12.92
N LEU A 102 -9.32 6.78 -13.26
CA LEU A 102 -8.94 6.51 -14.65
C LEU A 102 -9.37 5.09 -15.03
N GLY A 103 -10.08 4.97 -16.15
CA GLY A 103 -10.36 3.67 -16.76
C GLY A 103 -9.10 3.00 -17.30
N ALA A 104 -9.17 1.70 -17.56
CA ALA A 104 -8.04 0.85 -17.94
C ALA A 104 -7.21 1.42 -19.10
N ARG A 105 -7.85 1.80 -20.21
CA ARG A 105 -7.18 2.36 -21.41
C ARG A 105 -6.28 3.56 -21.09
N LYS A 106 -6.79 4.53 -20.33
CA LYS A 106 -6.03 5.74 -19.94
C LYS A 106 -4.96 5.40 -18.90
N ARG A 107 -5.27 4.48 -18.00
CA ARG A 107 -4.36 4.04 -16.95
C ARG A 107 -3.12 3.37 -17.53
N ILE A 108 -3.28 2.47 -18.50
CA ILE A 108 -2.19 1.78 -19.21
C ILE A 108 -1.27 2.80 -19.88
N ALA A 109 -1.83 3.67 -20.74
CA ALA A 109 -1.06 4.70 -21.43
C ALA A 109 -0.28 5.63 -20.47
N LEU A 110 -0.91 6.03 -19.36
CA LEU A 110 -0.26 6.87 -18.35
C LEU A 110 0.83 6.11 -17.59
N THR A 111 0.62 4.84 -17.28
CA THR A 111 1.59 3.97 -16.59
C THR A 111 2.84 3.82 -17.44
N ASP A 112 2.69 3.51 -18.73
CA ASP A 112 3.81 3.37 -19.67
C ASP A 112 4.57 4.69 -19.79
N TYR A 113 3.86 5.83 -19.87
CA TYR A 113 4.48 7.15 -19.94
C TYR A 113 5.28 7.48 -18.65
N CYS A 114 4.73 7.16 -17.48
CA CYS A 114 5.40 7.35 -16.19
C CYS A 114 6.65 6.46 -16.06
N GLN A 115 6.56 5.19 -16.50
CA GLN A 115 7.67 4.25 -16.50
C GLN A 115 8.78 4.68 -17.46
N LYS A 116 8.43 5.13 -18.68
CA LYS A 116 9.39 5.71 -19.64
C LYS A 116 10.10 6.93 -19.06
N LYS A 117 9.40 7.78 -18.31
CA LYS A 117 10.01 8.88 -17.55
C LYS A 117 10.82 8.40 -16.34
N GLY A 118 10.77 7.14 -15.93
CA GLY A 118 11.56 6.59 -14.83
C GLY A 118 11.03 6.92 -13.42
N PHE A 119 9.73 7.22 -13.30
CA PHE A 119 9.11 7.39 -11.99
C PHE A 119 8.72 6.04 -11.38
N LYS A 120 8.84 5.94 -10.05
CA LYS A 120 8.28 4.80 -9.30
C LYS A 120 6.77 4.99 -9.13
N ILE A 121 6.00 3.94 -9.39
CA ILE A 121 4.55 3.93 -9.24
C ILE A 121 4.19 3.00 -8.08
N LEU A 122 3.24 3.40 -7.23
CA LEU A 122 2.82 2.64 -6.05
C LEU A 122 1.83 1.53 -6.42
N ASN A 123 0.81 1.88 -7.19
CA ASN A 123 -0.29 1.02 -7.58
C ASN A 123 -0.18 0.65 -9.06
N LEU A 124 0.86 -0.10 -9.41
CA LEU A 124 0.93 -0.72 -10.73
C LEU A 124 -0.31 -1.60 -10.89
N GLY A 125 -1.07 -1.35 -11.94
CA GLY A 125 -1.95 -2.37 -12.52
C GLY A 125 -1.20 -3.08 -13.63
N VAL A 126 -1.90 -3.86 -14.45
CA VAL A 126 -1.32 -4.47 -15.65
C VAL A 126 -0.88 -3.37 -16.62
N SER A 127 0.41 -3.35 -16.95
CA SER A 127 1.02 -2.50 -17.97
C SER A 127 0.71 -3.03 -19.37
N ARG A 128 0.85 -2.20 -20.40
CA ARG A 128 0.59 -2.67 -21.78
C ARG A 128 1.52 -3.81 -22.17
N ARG A 129 2.77 -3.74 -21.73
CA ARG A 129 3.78 -4.78 -21.96
C ARG A 129 3.41 -6.11 -21.32
N GLU A 130 2.85 -6.09 -20.11
CA GLU A 130 2.38 -7.32 -19.47
C GLU A 130 1.17 -7.90 -20.21
N ILE A 131 0.30 -7.05 -20.77
CA ILE A 131 -0.80 -7.52 -21.63
C ILE A 131 -0.24 -8.12 -22.93
N GLU A 132 0.67 -7.42 -23.62
CA GLU A 132 1.30 -7.89 -24.86
C GLU A 132 2.10 -9.19 -24.63
N MET A 133 2.86 -9.30 -23.52
CA MET A 133 3.54 -10.54 -23.12
C MET A 133 2.55 -11.68 -22.85
N LEU A 134 1.43 -11.41 -22.17
CA LEU A 134 0.41 -12.44 -21.91
C LEU A 134 -0.31 -12.87 -23.19
N GLU A 135 -0.56 -11.95 -24.11
CA GLU A 135 -1.11 -12.24 -25.44
C GLU A 135 -0.13 -13.08 -26.25
N GLU A 136 1.17 -12.73 -26.26
CA GLU A 136 2.23 -13.52 -26.90
C GLU A 136 2.38 -14.92 -26.29
N MET A 137 2.30 -15.06 -24.97
CA MET A 137 2.36 -16.37 -24.29
C MET A 137 1.11 -17.22 -24.56
N ALA A 138 -0.04 -16.61 -24.80
CA ALA A 138 -1.28 -17.31 -25.15
C ALA A 138 -1.33 -17.72 -26.63
N GLU A 139 -0.74 -16.91 -27.51
CA GLU A 139 -0.65 -17.17 -28.95
C GLU A 139 0.52 -18.10 -29.29
N ALA A 140 1.55 -18.14 -28.43
CA ALA A 140 2.62 -19.11 -28.56
C ALA A 140 1.99 -20.50 -28.65
N PRO A 141 2.23 -21.25 -29.75
CA PRO A 141 1.77 -22.62 -29.80
C PRO A 141 2.33 -23.30 -28.56
N ILE A 142 1.48 -24.02 -27.84
CA ILE A 142 1.94 -25.01 -26.88
C ILE A 142 2.83 -25.89 -27.73
N THR A 143 4.15 -25.69 -27.66
CA THR A 143 5.08 -26.64 -28.25
C THR A 143 4.70 -27.92 -27.56
N ASP A 144 4.17 -28.86 -28.34
CA ASP A 144 3.88 -30.19 -27.87
C ASP A 144 5.11 -30.59 -27.07
N PHE A 145 4.91 -30.71 -25.76
CA PHE A 145 5.86 -31.42 -24.94
C PHE A 145 5.73 -32.82 -25.53
N ASP A 146 6.61 -33.15 -26.49
CA ASP A 146 6.68 -34.47 -27.09
C ASP A 146 6.57 -35.44 -25.91
N GLY A 147 5.52 -36.26 -25.91
CA GLY A 147 4.93 -36.92 -24.74
C GLY A 147 5.79 -37.97 -24.06
N GLU A 148 7.10 -37.76 -23.98
CA GLU A 148 8.12 -38.62 -23.38
C GLU A 148 8.62 -38.13 -22.02
N GLU A 149 8.17 -36.98 -21.51
CA GLU A 149 8.42 -36.54 -20.13
C GLU A 149 7.12 -36.15 -19.40
N ILE A 150 6.09 -37.01 -19.46
CA ILE A 150 5.15 -37.05 -18.33
C ILE A 150 5.91 -37.79 -17.23
N ILE A 151 6.47 -37.05 -16.28
CA ILE A 151 6.82 -37.66 -15.00
C ILE A 151 5.48 -37.95 -14.34
N ASP A 152 5.09 -39.22 -14.31
CA ASP A 152 3.89 -39.65 -13.60
C ASP A 152 4.03 -39.19 -12.14
N ILE A 153 3.04 -38.44 -11.65
CA ILE A 153 3.02 -37.92 -10.28
C ILE A 153 3.10 -39.05 -9.25
N ASP A 154 2.69 -40.26 -9.66
CA ASP A 154 2.76 -41.47 -8.85
C ASP A 154 4.20 -42.03 -8.72
N GLU A 155 5.13 -41.73 -9.64
CA GLU A 155 6.56 -42.11 -9.51
C GLU A 155 7.37 -41.13 -8.62
N LEU A 156 6.85 -39.91 -8.39
CA LEU A 156 7.50 -38.90 -7.56
C LEU A 156 7.27 -39.12 -6.06
N ASP A 157 6.15 -39.74 -5.67
CA ASP A 157 5.80 -40.01 -4.27
C ASP A 157 6.66 -41.14 -3.69
N ASP A 158 6.97 -42.16 -4.48
CA ASP A 158 7.86 -43.28 -4.07
C ASP A 158 9.33 -42.84 -3.85
N SER A 159 9.73 -41.67 -4.38
CA SER A 159 11.09 -41.13 -4.18
C SER A 159 11.25 -40.31 -2.88
N LEU A 160 10.13 -39.91 -2.25
CA LEU A 160 10.15 -39.11 -1.02
C LEU A 160 10.08 -39.96 0.26
N ASP A 161 9.76 -41.24 0.13
CA ASP A 161 9.72 -42.21 1.23
C ASP A 161 11.02 -43.06 1.35
N GLU A 162 12.00 -42.90 0.43
CA GLU A 162 13.31 -43.58 0.49
C GLU A 162 14.47 -42.74 1.05
N GLU A 163 14.26 -41.48 1.46
CA GLU A 163 15.26 -40.73 2.24
C GLU A 163 14.85 -40.66 3.72
N ASP A 164 15.41 -41.58 4.51
CA ASP A 164 15.51 -41.58 5.98
C ASP A 164 16.02 -40.25 6.57
#